data_AF-A0A2H3DWH1-F1
#
_entry.id   AF-A0A2H3DWH1-F1
#
_cell.length_a   1.000
_cell.length_b   1.000
_cell.length_c   1.000
_cell.angle_alpha   90.00
_cell.angle_beta   90.00
_cell.angle_gamma   90.00
#
_symmetry.space_group_name_H-M   'P 1'
#
loop_
_entity.id
_entity.type
_entity.pdbx_description
1 polymer ?
#
loop_
_entity_poly.entity_id
_entity_poly.type
_entity_poly.pdbx_seq_one_letter_code
_entity_poly.pdbx_strand_id
1 'polypeptide(L)'
;MLIDVTPGSRQRPREPWTLEKLYHERCLALGSAIDTATLGPYNSALNSYITFCKIHDFPVKPTIDTMSYFVVFMSAHIKPDSVSSYLSGICNRLENFFPDIREVRNSPMGSAVNRKSPLSRDNIRHAVKTLGHSSNYDDCLFLALLVTGFNGLLRLAELSMPDSKKTRNWRKIVRRTSVEWLAEGYAFFLPAHKADTAFEGNKQGVLPYLIQARGRWSSSAFKIYIRKNPVILQAMIDTRAPSI
;
A
#
# COMPACT_ATOMS: atom_id res chain seq x y z
N MET A 1 34.56 11.07 11.99
CA MET A 1 34.79 9.85 12.79
C MET A 1 34.86 8.70 11.80
N LEU A 2 36.06 8.21 11.49
CA LEU A 2 36.24 7.05 10.62
C LEU A 2 36.01 5.80 11.47
N ILE A 3 35.04 4.98 11.07
CA ILE A 3 34.77 3.70 11.72
C ILE A 3 35.62 2.67 10.97
N ASP A 4 36.64 2.13 11.64
CA ASP A 4 37.46 1.08 11.05
C ASP A 4 36.69 -0.24 10.95
N VAL A 5 37.00 -1.00 9.90
CA VAL A 5 36.43 -2.34 9.70
C VAL A 5 36.98 -3.29 10.76
N THR A 6 36.10 -4.07 11.39
CA THR A 6 36.48 -5.00 12.45
C THR A 6 37.54 -6.00 11.96
N PRO A 7 38.68 -6.18 12.65
CA PRO A 7 39.67 -7.20 12.31
C PRO A 7 39.02 -8.58 12.33
N GLY A 8 39.17 -9.36 11.25
CA GLY A 8 38.62 -10.72 11.13
C GLY A 8 37.46 -10.89 10.14
N SER A 9 37.01 -9.82 9.47
CA SER A 9 36.03 -9.94 8.39
C SER A 9 36.63 -10.71 7.19
N ARG A 10 36.07 -11.88 6.85
CA ARG A 10 36.51 -12.72 5.71
C ARG A 10 35.91 -12.28 4.37
N GLN A 11 35.63 -10.99 4.21
CA GLN A 11 35.07 -10.51 2.95
C GLN A 11 36.13 -10.62 1.85
N ARG A 12 35.75 -11.20 0.70
CA ARG A 12 36.64 -11.23 -0.47
C ARG A 12 37.00 -9.78 -0.84
N PRO A 13 38.25 -9.50 -1.25
CA PRO A 13 38.61 -8.19 -1.76
C PRO A 13 37.70 -7.85 -2.94
N ARG A 14 37.04 -6.70 -2.86
CA ARG A 14 36.16 -6.18 -3.91
C ARG A 14 36.87 -5.01 -4.56
N GLU A 15 36.96 -5.04 -5.88
CA GLU A 15 37.46 -3.89 -6.63
C GLU A 15 36.58 -2.66 -6.35
N PRO A 16 37.18 -1.50 -6.05
CA PRO A 16 36.43 -0.28 -5.82
C PRO A 16 35.69 0.12 -7.10
N TRP A 17 34.41 0.44 -6.97
CA TRP A 17 33.64 0.99 -8.07
C TRP A 17 33.91 2.49 -8.19
N THR A 18 33.98 2.99 -9.42
CA THR A 18 33.98 4.44 -9.66
C THR A 18 32.69 5.06 -9.16
N LEU A 19 32.73 6.35 -8.83
CA LEU A 19 31.55 7.09 -8.39
C LEU A 19 30.43 7.05 -9.46
N GLU A 20 30.79 7.15 -10.73
CA GLU A 20 29.84 7.02 -11.85
C GLU A 20 29.16 5.65 -11.88
N LYS A 21 29.93 4.57 -11.69
CA LYS A 21 29.37 3.22 -11.63
C LYS A 21 28.43 3.07 -10.44
N LEU A 22 28.79 3.61 -9.26
CA LEU A 22 27.90 3.60 -8.09
C LEU A 22 26.58 4.34 -8.37
N TYR A 23 26.63 5.49 -9.03
CA TYR A 23 25.42 6.21 -9.45
C TYR A 23 24.58 5.42 -10.44
N HIS A 24 25.21 4.82 -11.45
CA HIS A 24 24.51 4.01 -12.45
C HIS A 24 23.81 2.80 -11.82
N GLU A 25 24.53 2.01 -11.03
CA GLU A 25 23.99 0.83 -10.35
C GLU A 25 22.90 1.20 -9.35
N ARG A 26 23.06 2.32 -8.63
CA ARG A 26 21.99 2.86 -7.75
C ARG A 26 20.73 3.20 -8.56
N CYS A 27 20.87 3.86 -9.71
CA CYS A 27 19.73 4.19 -10.57
C CYS A 27 19.00 2.93 -11.07
N LEU A 28 19.73 1.90 -11.47
CA LEU A 28 19.16 0.61 -11.89
C LEU A 28 18.43 -0.10 -10.73
N ALA A 29 19.05 -0.14 -9.55
CA ALA A 29 18.47 -0.75 -8.36
C ALA A 29 17.18 -0.02 -7.93
N LEU A 30 17.20 1.32 -7.92
CA LEU A 30 16.01 2.13 -7.59
C LEU A 30 14.89 1.97 -8.61
N GLY A 31 15.23 1.89 -9.91
CA GLY A 31 14.25 1.62 -10.96
C GLY A 31 13.61 0.24 -10.83
N SER A 32 14.40 -0.77 -10.44
CA SER A 32 13.96 -2.15 -10.26
C SER A 32 13.16 -2.38 -8.97
N ALA A 33 13.38 -1.54 -7.95
CA ALA A 33 12.65 -1.60 -6.68
C ALA A 33 11.20 -1.11 -6.79
N ILE A 34 10.85 -0.37 -7.85
CA ILE A 34 9.51 0.18 -8.07
C ILE A 34 8.68 -0.83 -8.85
N ASP A 35 7.51 -1.17 -8.33
CA ASP A 35 6.56 -2.03 -9.04
C ASP A 35 6.12 -1.39 -10.37
N THR A 36 6.04 -2.19 -11.44
CA THR A 36 5.71 -1.71 -12.78
C THR A 36 4.34 -1.04 -12.85
N ALA A 37 3.37 -1.43 -12.03
CA ALA A 37 2.07 -0.75 -11.97
C ALA A 37 2.14 0.64 -11.32
N THR A 38 3.22 0.94 -10.59
CA THR A 38 3.46 2.23 -9.93
C THR A 38 4.20 3.23 -10.84
N LEU A 39 4.96 2.75 -11.83
CA LEU A 39 5.73 3.60 -12.75
C LEU A 39 4.84 4.54 -13.58
N GLY A 40 3.71 4.03 -14.09
CA GLY A 40 2.77 4.82 -14.91
C GLY A 40 2.24 6.05 -14.16
N PRO A 41 1.60 5.88 -13.00
CA PRO A 41 1.11 6.98 -12.17
C PRO A 41 2.21 7.99 -11.79
N TYR A 42 3.41 7.52 -11.45
CA TYR A 42 4.52 8.41 -11.05
C TYR A 42 5.05 9.23 -12.23
N ASN A 43 5.17 8.63 -13.41
CA ASN A 43 5.53 9.36 -14.63
C ASN A 43 4.46 10.38 -15.00
N SER A 44 3.18 10.03 -14.86
CA SER A 44 2.09 10.98 -15.07
C SER A 44 2.19 12.17 -14.11
N ALA A 45 2.45 11.91 -12.82
CA ALA A 45 2.61 12.96 -11.83
C ALA A 45 3.80 13.88 -12.12
N LEU A 46 4.95 13.30 -12.50
CA LEU A 46 6.13 14.06 -12.91
C LEU A 46 5.84 14.93 -14.14
N ASN A 47 5.19 14.37 -15.16
CA ASN A 47 4.84 15.12 -16.36
C ASN A 47 3.90 16.28 -16.05
N SER A 48 2.90 16.08 -15.18
CA SER A 48 2.02 17.17 -14.74
C SER A 48 2.81 18.29 -14.03
N TYR A 49 3.78 17.94 -13.20
CA TYR A 49 4.65 18.92 -12.53
C TYR A 49 5.57 19.67 -13.51
N ILE A 50 6.19 18.96 -14.46
CA ILE A 50 7.03 19.59 -15.49
C ILE A 50 6.20 20.54 -16.36
N THR A 51 4.99 20.14 -16.74
CA THR A 51 4.07 21.00 -17.50
C THR A 51 3.69 22.24 -16.71
N PHE A 52 3.39 22.10 -15.41
CA PHE A 52 3.15 23.23 -14.52
C PHE A 52 4.36 24.18 -14.49
N CYS A 53 5.57 23.65 -14.28
CA CYS A 53 6.79 24.46 -14.30
C CYS A 53 6.96 25.22 -15.63
N LYS A 54 6.69 24.58 -16.77
CA LYS A 54 6.80 25.21 -18.09
C LYS A 54 5.77 26.31 -18.33
N ILE A 55 4.51 26.11 -17.91
CA ILE A 55 3.43 27.08 -18.13
C ILE A 55 3.66 28.35 -17.29
N HIS A 56 4.25 28.21 -16.11
CA HIS A 56 4.47 29.31 -15.16
C HIS A 56 5.92 29.82 -15.11
N ASP A 57 6.78 29.35 -16.02
CA ASP A 57 8.20 29.68 -16.08
C ASP A 57 8.96 29.45 -14.75
N PHE A 58 8.59 28.38 -14.03
CA PHE A 58 9.27 27.99 -12.80
C PHE A 58 10.42 27.01 -13.09
N PRO A 59 11.51 27.08 -12.30
CA PRO A 59 12.53 26.05 -12.31
C PRO A 59 11.95 24.67 -11.97
N VAL A 60 12.49 23.62 -12.59
CA VAL A 60 12.08 22.23 -12.30
C VAL A 60 12.45 21.83 -10.87
N LYS A 61 13.48 22.44 -10.27
CA LYS A 61 13.89 22.17 -8.89
C LYS A 61 12.72 22.48 -7.92
N PRO A 62 12.22 21.48 -7.18
CA PRO A 62 11.16 21.72 -6.22
C PRO A 62 11.64 22.55 -5.03
N THR A 63 10.84 23.54 -4.67
CA THR A 63 10.96 24.32 -3.43
C THR A 63 9.64 24.22 -2.68
N ILE A 64 9.62 24.72 -1.45
CA ILE A 64 8.39 24.78 -0.65
C ILE A 64 7.34 25.57 -1.44
N ASP A 65 7.69 26.74 -1.94
CA ASP A 65 6.75 27.59 -2.68
C ASP A 65 6.26 26.92 -3.97
N THR A 66 7.16 26.37 -4.80
CA THR A 66 6.73 25.76 -6.07
C THR A 66 5.85 24.53 -5.87
N MET A 67 6.11 23.73 -4.83
CA MET A 67 5.24 22.61 -4.45
C MET A 67 3.89 23.10 -3.92
N SER A 68 3.85 24.17 -3.12
CA SER A 68 2.58 24.74 -2.64
C SER A 68 1.72 25.28 -3.79
N TYR A 69 2.33 25.98 -4.75
CA TYR A 69 1.64 26.51 -5.93
C TYR A 69 1.13 25.38 -6.80
N PHE A 70 1.94 24.33 -7.00
CA PHE A 70 1.49 23.14 -7.71
C PHE A 70 0.28 22.48 -7.03
N VAL A 71 0.27 22.40 -5.69
CA VAL A 71 -0.86 21.83 -4.94
C VAL A 71 -2.13 22.64 -5.15
N VAL A 72 -2.05 23.97 -5.05
CA VAL A 72 -3.19 24.87 -5.26
C VAL A 72 -3.69 24.77 -6.71
N PHE A 73 -2.77 24.84 -7.68
CA PHE A 73 -3.07 24.72 -9.10
C PHE A 73 -3.77 23.40 -9.43
N MET A 74 -3.21 22.27 -8.99
CA MET A 74 -3.81 20.96 -9.26
C MET A 74 -5.14 20.77 -8.53
N SER A 75 -5.31 21.32 -7.32
CA SER A 75 -6.56 21.23 -6.58
C SER A 75 -7.74 21.92 -7.27
N ALA A 76 -7.48 22.84 -8.20
CA ALA A 76 -8.52 23.44 -9.05
C ALA A 76 -8.95 22.51 -10.21
N HIS A 77 -8.11 21.55 -10.60
CA HIS A 77 -8.33 20.68 -11.75
C HIS A 77 -8.65 19.22 -11.37
N ILE A 78 -8.21 18.78 -10.20
CA ILE A 78 -8.44 17.43 -9.68
C ILE A 78 -8.84 17.49 -8.21
N LYS A 79 -9.39 16.38 -7.71
CA LYS A 79 -9.72 16.26 -6.28
C LYS A 79 -8.47 16.52 -5.42
N PRO A 80 -8.54 17.39 -4.39
CA PRO A 80 -7.39 17.71 -3.53
C PRO A 80 -6.71 16.48 -2.92
N ASP A 81 -7.48 15.46 -2.53
CA ASP A 81 -6.94 14.21 -1.97
C ASP A 81 -5.99 13.47 -2.96
N SER A 82 -6.24 13.61 -4.26
CA SER A 82 -5.44 12.97 -5.31
C SER A 82 -4.08 13.66 -5.49
N VAL A 83 -3.96 14.94 -5.12
CA VAL A 83 -2.72 15.72 -5.25
C VAL A 83 -1.62 15.12 -4.38
N SER A 84 -1.94 14.57 -3.20
CA SER A 84 -0.96 13.88 -2.35
C SER A 84 -0.31 12.66 -3.03
N SER A 85 -1.06 11.97 -3.89
CA SER A 85 -0.51 10.87 -4.69
C SER A 85 0.44 11.38 -5.76
N TYR A 86 0.14 12.53 -6.37
CA TYR A 86 1.02 13.19 -7.35
C TYR A 86 2.32 13.63 -6.68
N LEU A 87 2.25 14.30 -5.52
CA LEU A 87 3.43 14.70 -4.74
C LEU A 87 4.32 13.50 -4.41
N SER A 88 3.73 12.36 -4.06
CA SER A 88 4.48 11.12 -3.81
C SER A 88 5.24 10.65 -5.05
N GLY A 89 4.58 10.68 -6.22
CA GLY A 89 5.20 10.32 -7.49
C GLY A 89 6.31 11.28 -7.91
N ILE A 90 6.09 12.59 -7.76
CA ILE A 90 7.09 13.61 -8.08
C ILE A 90 8.31 13.45 -7.18
N CYS A 91 8.10 13.31 -5.86
CA CYS A 91 9.19 13.05 -4.91
C CYS A 91 10.00 11.85 -5.32
N ASN A 92 9.36 10.71 -5.59
CA ASN A 92 10.06 9.49 -5.95
C ASN A 92 10.90 9.62 -7.23
N ARG A 93 10.41 10.35 -8.24
CA ARG A 93 11.13 10.51 -9.52
C ARG A 93 12.25 11.53 -9.46
N LEU A 94 12.08 12.59 -8.66
CA LEU A 94 13.02 13.70 -8.58
C LEU A 94 14.05 13.55 -7.45
N GLU A 95 13.84 12.64 -6.48
CA GLU A 95 14.75 12.42 -5.34
C GLU A 95 16.19 12.10 -5.74
N ASN A 96 16.41 11.45 -6.89
CA ASN A 96 17.75 11.18 -7.40
C ASN A 96 18.50 12.46 -7.84
N PHE A 97 17.76 13.49 -8.24
CA PHE A 97 18.30 14.78 -8.67
C PHE A 97 18.28 15.82 -7.55
N PHE A 98 17.28 15.73 -6.66
CA PHE A 98 17.06 16.66 -5.55
C PHE A 98 16.81 15.85 -4.26
N PRO A 99 17.87 15.49 -3.51
CA PRO A 99 17.76 14.64 -2.32
C PRO A 99 16.81 15.20 -1.25
N ASP A 100 16.74 16.53 -1.13
CA ASP A 100 15.98 17.23 -0.08
C ASP A 100 14.47 17.35 -0.39
N ILE A 101 14.03 16.82 -1.54
CA ILE A 101 12.63 16.95 -2.00
C ILE A 101 11.60 16.39 -1.01
N ARG A 102 11.98 15.39 -0.21
CA ARG A 102 11.10 14.82 0.80
C ARG A 102 10.91 15.76 1.99
N GLU A 103 11.92 16.54 2.34
CA GLU A 103 11.83 17.57 3.38
C GLU A 103 10.90 18.68 2.93
N VAL A 104 11.05 19.12 1.67
CA VAL A 104 10.15 20.09 1.03
C VAL A 104 8.70 19.63 1.07
N ARG A 105 8.42 18.36 0.73
CA ARG A 105 7.06 17.80 0.78
C ARG A 105 6.48 17.74 2.18
N ASN A 106 7.29 17.44 3.19
CA ASN A 106 6.82 17.26 4.57
C ASN A 106 6.55 18.57 5.30
N SER A 107 6.83 19.72 4.67
CA SER A 107 6.35 21.01 5.14
C SER A 107 4.81 21.03 5.18
N PRO A 108 4.18 21.83 6.07
CA PRO A 108 2.74 21.80 6.29
C PRO A 108 1.98 22.34 5.07
N MET A 109 1.70 21.44 4.12
CA MET A 109 0.95 21.68 2.90
C MET A 109 -0.23 20.71 2.84
N GLY A 110 -1.34 21.01 3.51
CA GLY A 110 -2.53 20.17 3.36
C GLY A 110 -3.71 20.48 4.26
N SER A 111 -4.89 20.45 3.65
CA SER A 111 -6.21 20.57 4.27
C SER A 111 -6.66 19.26 4.95
N ALA A 112 -7.65 19.37 5.84
CA ALA A 112 -8.20 18.24 6.58
C ALA A 112 -8.79 17.17 5.64
N VAL A 113 -8.31 15.93 5.78
CA VAL A 113 -8.74 14.79 4.94
C VAL A 113 -10.13 14.31 5.37
N ASN A 114 -11.11 14.46 4.49
CA ASN A 114 -12.45 13.89 4.68
C ASN A 114 -12.41 12.39 4.32
N ARG A 115 -12.44 11.51 5.33
CA ARG A 115 -12.37 10.06 5.14
C ARG A 115 -13.77 9.45 5.03
N LYS A 116 -13.99 8.62 4.01
CA LYS A 116 -15.18 7.76 3.92
C LYS A 116 -15.20 6.77 5.09
N SER A 117 -16.39 6.41 5.57
CA SER A 117 -16.57 5.38 6.59
C SER A 117 -16.01 4.03 6.12
N PRO A 118 -15.34 3.27 7.01
CA PRO A 118 -14.82 1.96 6.67
C PRO A 118 -15.94 0.96 6.38
N LEU A 119 -15.64 -0.05 5.57
CA LEU A 119 -16.54 -1.17 5.32
C LEU A 119 -16.79 -1.93 6.63
N SER A 120 -18.05 -2.15 6.99
CA SER A 120 -18.44 -2.80 8.24
C SER A 120 -18.99 -4.21 8.01
N ARG A 121 -19.05 -5.00 9.09
CA ARG A 121 -19.66 -6.35 9.05
C ARG A 121 -21.15 -6.32 8.68
N ASP A 122 -21.85 -5.23 8.99
CA ASP A 122 -23.25 -5.05 8.61
C ASP A 122 -23.38 -4.82 7.10
N ASN A 123 -22.43 -4.14 6.46
CA ASN A 123 -22.39 -4.01 5.01
C ASN A 123 -22.16 -5.37 4.33
N ILE A 124 -21.29 -6.22 4.90
CA ILE A 124 -21.09 -7.58 4.39
C ILE A 124 -22.37 -8.43 4.52
N ARG A 125 -23.01 -8.40 5.70
CA ARG A 125 -24.29 -9.11 5.91
C ARG A 125 -25.37 -8.63 4.96
N HIS A 126 -25.44 -7.32 4.72
CA HIS A 126 -26.36 -6.77 3.74
C HIS A 126 -26.08 -7.29 2.32
N ALA A 127 -24.83 -7.26 1.86
CA ALA A 127 -24.46 -7.79 0.54
C ALA A 127 -24.82 -9.28 0.39
N VAL A 128 -24.50 -10.10 1.40
CA VAL A 128 -24.83 -11.54 1.40
C VAL A 128 -26.34 -11.76 1.37
N LYS A 129 -27.11 -10.97 2.13
CA LYS A 129 -28.58 -11.07 2.12
C LYS A 129 -29.17 -10.70 0.77
N THR A 130 -28.61 -9.69 0.11
CA THR A 130 -29.12 -9.18 -1.18
C THR A 130 -28.73 -10.08 -2.36
N LEU A 131 -27.50 -10.57 -2.40
CA LEU A 131 -26.93 -11.26 -3.56
C LEU A 131 -26.76 -12.77 -3.35
N GLY A 132 -26.93 -13.29 -2.13
CA GLY A 132 -26.62 -14.69 -1.80
C GLY A 132 -27.50 -15.73 -2.47
N HIS A 133 -28.67 -15.33 -2.97
CA HIS A 133 -29.57 -16.20 -3.73
C HIS A 133 -29.46 -16.02 -5.25
N SER A 134 -28.60 -15.09 -5.72
CA SER A 134 -28.40 -14.87 -7.14
C SER A 134 -27.64 -16.04 -7.75
N SER A 135 -28.11 -16.55 -8.89
CA SER A 135 -27.38 -17.51 -9.71
C SER A 135 -26.48 -16.83 -10.74
N ASN A 136 -26.42 -15.49 -10.75
CA ASN A 136 -25.54 -14.74 -11.65
C ASN A 136 -24.07 -14.94 -11.22
N TYR A 137 -23.23 -15.25 -12.20
CA TYR A 137 -21.79 -15.44 -11.99
C TYR A 137 -21.12 -14.20 -11.39
N ASP A 138 -21.45 -13.00 -11.88
CA ASP A 138 -20.83 -11.75 -11.42
C ASP A 138 -21.22 -11.42 -9.98
N ASP A 139 -22.46 -11.71 -9.59
CA ASP A 139 -22.92 -11.54 -8.21
C ASP A 139 -22.20 -12.52 -7.26
N CYS A 140 -22.08 -13.78 -7.68
CA CYS A 140 -21.34 -14.81 -6.94
C CYS A 140 -19.86 -14.44 -6.80
N LEU A 141 -19.24 -13.97 -7.88
CA LEU A 141 -17.84 -13.54 -7.92
C LEU A 141 -17.63 -12.31 -7.04
N PHE A 142 -18.50 -11.31 -7.13
CA PHE A 142 -18.45 -10.11 -6.30
C PHE A 142 -18.55 -10.47 -4.82
N LEU A 143 -19.51 -11.32 -4.44
CA LEU A 143 -19.64 -11.80 -3.06
C LEU A 143 -18.40 -12.55 -2.59
N ALA A 144 -17.85 -13.45 -3.43
CA ALA A 144 -16.63 -14.18 -3.10
C ALA A 144 -15.46 -13.22 -2.87
N LEU A 145 -15.25 -12.23 -3.74
CA LEU A 145 -14.18 -11.22 -3.60
C LEU A 145 -14.39 -10.35 -2.36
N LEU A 146 -15.63 -9.91 -2.10
CA LEU A 146 -15.97 -9.05 -0.97
C LEU A 146 -15.73 -9.76 0.37
N VAL A 147 -16.25 -10.99 0.52
CA VAL A 147 -16.13 -11.78 1.76
C VAL A 147 -14.68 -12.23 1.96
N THR A 148 -14.00 -12.68 0.91
CA THR A 148 -12.58 -13.09 0.98
C THR A 148 -11.69 -11.89 1.31
N GLY A 149 -11.93 -10.75 0.66
CA GLY A 149 -11.18 -9.52 0.88
C GLY A 149 -11.36 -8.94 2.28
N PHE A 150 -12.60 -8.89 2.77
CA PHE A 150 -12.92 -8.38 4.08
C PHE A 150 -12.36 -9.28 5.20
N ASN A 151 -12.61 -10.59 5.14
CA ASN A 151 -12.15 -11.49 6.19
C ASN A 151 -10.65 -11.78 6.11
N GLY A 152 -10.10 -11.88 4.90
CA GLY A 152 -8.66 -12.09 4.67
C GLY A 152 -7.81 -10.83 4.79
N LEU A 153 -8.44 -9.66 4.98
CA LEU A 153 -7.80 -8.33 4.98
C LEU A 153 -6.92 -8.09 3.75
N LEU A 154 -7.43 -8.47 2.58
CA LEU A 154 -6.69 -8.43 1.33
C LEU A 154 -6.88 -7.08 0.64
N ARG A 155 -5.85 -6.63 -0.06
CA ARG A 155 -5.97 -5.47 -0.95
C ARG A 155 -6.67 -5.87 -2.24
N LEU A 156 -7.30 -4.91 -2.91
CA LEU A 156 -7.94 -5.14 -4.21
C LEU A 156 -6.97 -5.77 -5.23
N ALA A 157 -5.72 -5.28 -5.27
CA ALA A 157 -4.69 -5.81 -6.17
C ALA A 157 -4.21 -7.24 -5.83
N GLU A 158 -4.59 -7.79 -4.66
CA GLU A 158 -4.33 -9.19 -4.29
C GLU A 158 -5.49 -10.10 -4.72
N LEU A 159 -6.67 -9.52 -4.95
CA LEU A 159 -7.92 -10.21 -5.28
C LEU A 159 -8.20 -10.23 -6.79
N SER A 160 -7.74 -9.22 -7.52
CA SER A 160 -8.06 -9.04 -8.94
C SER A 160 -6.81 -8.84 -9.79
N MET A 161 -6.99 -9.11 -11.09
CA MET A 161 -5.99 -8.83 -12.10
C MET A 161 -6.27 -7.47 -12.74
N PRO A 162 -5.27 -6.60 -12.96
CA PRO A 162 -5.50 -5.34 -13.66
C PRO A 162 -6.03 -5.54 -15.08
N ASP A 163 -6.94 -4.66 -15.50
CA ASP A 163 -7.49 -4.68 -16.86
C ASP A 163 -6.41 -4.45 -17.92
N SER A 164 -5.51 -3.49 -17.66
CA SER A 164 -4.40 -3.17 -18.55
C SER A 164 -3.40 -4.32 -18.63
N LYS A 165 -3.24 -4.89 -19.82
CA LYS A 165 -2.30 -5.99 -20.10
C LYS A 165 -0.84 -5.66 -19.75
N LYS A 166 -0.45 -4.39 -19.74
CA LYS A 166 0.94 -3.97 -19.43
C LYS A 166 1.28 -4.06 -17.94
N THR A 167 0.28 -3.93 -17.07
CA THR A 167 0.44 -3.98 -15.60
C THR A 167 0.13 -5.36 -15.03
N ARG A 168 -0.21 -6.31 -15.89
CA ARG A 168 -0.55 -7.69 -15.53
C ARG A 168 0.68 -8.44 -15.07
N ASN A 169 0.65 -8.95 -13.83
CA ASN A 169 1.73 -9.77 -13.27
C ASN A 169 1.18 -11.10 -12.73
N TRP A 170 1.36 -12.17 -13.51
CA TRP A 170 0.90 -13.52 -13.17
C TRP A 170 1.53 -14.10 -11.91
N ARG A 171 2.70 -13.58 -11.48
CA ARG A 171 3.35 -13.99 -10.24
C ARG A 171 2.68 -13.42 -9.00
N LYS A 172 1.76 -12.47 -9.14
CA LYS A 172 1.05 -11.84 -8.01
C LYS A 172 -0.38 -12.37 -7.82
N ILE A 173 -0.88 -13.18 -8.76
CA ILE A 173 -2.28 -13.64 -8.75
C ILE A 173 -2.44 -14.85 -7.84
N VAL A 174 -3.43 -14.79 -6.94
CA VAL A 174 -3.92 -15.95 -6.19
C VAL A 174 -4.51 -16.98 -7.15
N ARG A 175 -3.95 -18.20 -7.14
CA ARG A 175 -4.45 -19.29 -7.98
C ARG A 175 -5.61 -19.99 -7.28
N ARG A 176 -6.73 -20.20 -8.00
CA ARG A 176 -7.86 -21.02 -7.52
C ARG A 176 -7.44 -22.42 -7.08
N THR A 177 -6.42 -22.98 -7.72
CA THR A 177 -5.89 -24.32 -7.45
C THR A 177 -5.14 -24.42 -6.12
N SER A 178 -4.85 -23.28 -5.49
CA SER A 178 -4.21 -23.25 -4.16
C SER A 178 -5.22 -23.28 -3.02
N VAL A 179 -6.53 -23.30 -3.31
CA VAL A 179 -7.58 -23.31 -2.30
C VAL A 179 -7.60 -24.68 -1.62
N GLU A 180 -7.47 -24.66 -0.30
CA GLU A 180 -7.62 -25.80 0.57
C GLU A 180 -8.80 -25.58 1.52
N TRP A 181 -9.70 -26.54 1.57
CA TRP A 181 -10.84 -26.52 2.50
C TRP A 181 -10.39 -27.00 3.88
N LEU A 182 -10.77 -26.27 4.90
CA LEU A 182 -10.49 -26.55 6.32
C LEU A 182 -11.81 -26.76 7.05
N ALA A 183 -11.75 -27.37 8.24
CA ALA A 183 -12.95 -27.65 9.05
C ALA A 183 -13.81 -26.40 9.32
N GLU A 184 -13.17 -25.23 9.48
CA GLU A 184 -13.84 -23.96 9.81
C GLU A 184 -13.68 -22.89 8.72
N GLY A 185 -13.31 -23.27 7.49
CA GLY A 185 -13.18 -22.32 6.40
C GLY A 185 -12.31 -22.79 5.25
N TYR A 186 -11.51 -21.89 4.69
CA TYR A 186 -10.58 -22.20 3.61
C TYR A 186 -9.29 -21.40 3.75
N ALA A 187 -8.25 -21.92 3.10
CA ALA A 187 -6.96 -21.27 2.96
C ALA A 187 -6.54 -21.25 1.49
N PHE A 188 -5.66 -20.33 1.11
CA PHE A 188 -5.07 -20.28 -0.22
C PHE A 188 -3.68 -19.66 -0.18
N PHE A 189 -2.90 -19.88 -1.24
CA PHE A 189 -1.57 -19.29 -1.37
C PHE A 189 -1.66 -17.88 -1.92
N LEU A 190 -1.13 -16.89 -1.19
CA LEU A 190 -0.94 -15.53 -1.68
C LEU A 190 0.52 -15.35 -2.13
N PRO A 191 0.77 -15.25 -3.45
CA PRO A 191 2.15 -15.21 -3.96
C PRO A 191 2.93 -13.93 -3.63
N ALA A 192 2.23 -12.81 -3.49
CA ALA A 192 2.86 -11.53 -3.24
C ALA A 192 1.96 -10.65 -2.38
N HIS A 193 2.58 -9.96 -1.42
CA HIS A 193 1.90 -9.00 -0.56
C HIS A 193 2.77 -7.74 -0.42
N LYS A 194 2.15 -6.56 -0.36
CA LYS A 194 2.89 -5.27 -0.31
C LYS A 194 3.77 -5.11 0.94
N ALA A 195 3.47 -5.83 2.02
CA ALA A 195 4.30 -5.86 3.23
C ALA A 195 5.09 -7.17 3.39
N ASP A 196 5.15 -8.01 2.35
CA ASP A 196 6.04 -9.17 2.35
C ASP A 196 7.46 -8.71 2.00
N THR A 197 8.22 -8.34 3.03
CA THR A 197 9.62 -7.93 2.89
C THR A 197 10.55 -9.09 2.55
N ALA A 198 10.09 -10.34 2.72
CA ALA A 198 10.87 -11.55 2.47
C ALA A 198 10.63 -12.14 1.07
N PHE A 199 9.56 -11.74 0.37
CA PHE A 199 9.15 -12.25 -0.95
C PHE A 199 8.93 -13.77 -1.00
N GLU A 200 8.68 -14.41 0.14
CA GLU A 200 8.52 -15.87 0.23
C GLU A 200 7.09 -16.31 -0.14
N GLY A 201 6.13 -15.38 -0.23
CA GLY A 201 4.72 -15.70 -0.38
C GLY A 201 4.13 -16.29 0.91
N ASN A 202 2.82 -16.14 1.11
CA ASN A 202 2.18 -16.50 2.37
C ASN A 202 0.91 -17.33 2.17
N LYS A 203 0.78 -18.43 2.93
CA LYS A 203 -0.49 -19.17 3.04
C LYS A 203 -1.47 -18.39 3.90
N GLN A 204 -2.56 -17.91 3.31
CA GLN A 204 -3.58 -17.11 3.98
C GLN A 204 -4.77 -17.99 4.37
N GLY A 205 -5.28 -17.82 5.59
CA GLY A 205 -6.52 -18.44 6.07
C GLY A 205 -7.56 -17.39 6.48
N VAL A 206 -8.84 -17.75 6.45
CA VAL A 206 -9.98 -16.86 6.76
C VAL A 206 -10.22 -16.68 8.28
N LEU A 207 -9.52 -17.44 9.14
CA LEU A 207 -9.69 -17.34 10.59
C LEU A 207 -8.93 -16.13 11.18
N PRO A 208 -9.59 -15.23 11.94
CA PRO A 208 -8.98 -13.99 12.42
C PRO A 208 -7.69 -14.15 13.25
N TYR A 209 -7.53 -15.26 13.98
CA TYR A 209 -6.32 -15.51 14.78
C TYR A 209 -5.10 -15.87 13.92
N LEU A 210 -5.30 -16.55 12.79
CA LEU A 210 -4.23 -16.90 11.84
C LEU A 210 -3.69 -15.66 11.10
N ILE A 211 -4.55 -14.65 10.92
CA ILE A 211 -4.19 -13.38 10.28
C ILE A 211 -3.35 -12.51 11.23
N GLN A 212 -3.64 -12.53 12.54
CA GLN A 212 -2.89 -11.80 13.57
C GLN A 212 -1.53 -12.43 13.89
N ALA A 213 -1.48 -13.76 14.01
CA ALA A 213 -0.27 -14.48 14.39
C ALA A 213 0.88 -14.37 13.36
N ARG A 214 0.59 -13.91 12.13
CA ARG A 214 1.53 -13.92 10.99
C ARG A 214 1.98 -12.54 10.51
N GLY A 215 1.87 -11.51 11.35
CA GLY A 215 2.59 -10.25 11.14
C GLY A 215 2.11 -9.37 9.98
N ARG A 216 0.88 -9.57 9.45
CA ARG A 216 0.36 -8.77 8.32
C ARG A 216 0.29 -7.26 8.58
N TRP A 217 0.25 -6.82 9.84
CA TRP A 217 0.25 -5.40 10.23
C TRP A 217 1.18 -5.17 11.42
N SER A 218 2.17 -4.28 11.25
CA SER A 218 3.07 -3.81 12.32
C SER A 218 2.49 -2.64 13.14
N SER A 219 1.33 -2.09 12.77
CA SER A 219 0.76 -0.91 13.42
C SER A 219 -0.46 -1.22 14.29
N SER A 220 -0.58 -0.50 15.40
CA SER A 220 -1.71 -0.48 16.34
C SER A 220 -3.08 -0.19 15.68
N ALA A 221 -3.10 0.23 14.41
CA ALA A 221 -4.31 0.45 13.62
C ALA A 221 -5.18 -0.81 13.44
N PHE A 222 -4.57 -2.00 13.53
CA PHE A 222 -5.32 -3.27 13.55
C PHE A 222 -6.34 -3.33 14.71
N LYS A 223 -5.98 -2.80 15.88
CA LYS A 223 -6.90 -2.71 17.05
C LYS A 223 -7.99 -1.66 16.84
N ILE A 224 -7.72 -0.63 16.05
CA ILE A 224 -8.65 0.46 15.75
C ILE A 224 -9.69 0.01 14.71
N TYR A 225 -9.30 -0.80 13.71
CA TYR A 225 -10.19 -1.24 12.63
C TYR A 225 -11.25 -2.26 13.08
N ILE A 226 -10.92 -3.10 14.07
CA ILE A 226 -11.85 -4.10 14.61
C ILE A 226 -12.83 -3.50 15.63
N ARG A 227 -12.65 -2.23 16.07
CA ARG A 227 -13.43 -1.54 17.11
C ARG A 227 -14.20 -2.51 18.02
N LYS A 228 -13.50 -3.14 18.96
CA LYS A 228 -14.20 -3.54 20.18
C LYS A 228 -14.65 -2.24 20.82
N ASN A 229 -15.96 -1.97 20.77
CA ASN A 229 -16.54 -0.80 21.41
C ASN A 229 -16.13 -0.85 22.90
N PRO A 230 -15.36 0.12 23.42
CA PRO A 230 -14.84 0.08 24.77
C PRO A 230 -15.97 0.00 25.83
N VAL A 231 -17.17 0.50 25.50
CA VAL A 231 -18.36 0.39 26.35
C VAL A 231 -18.86 -1.06 26.45
N ILE A 232 -18.78 -1.84 25.35
CA ILE A 232 -19.17 -3.26 25.35
C ILE A 232 -18.13 -4.11 26.10
N LEU A 233 -16.85 -3.78 25.99
CA LEU A 233 -15.79 -4.41 26.77
C LEU A 233 -15.96 -4.16 28.27
N GLN A 234 -16.32 -2.94 28.67
CA GLN A 234 -16.58 -2.61 30.07
C GLN A 234 -17.80 -3.36 30.59
N ALA A 235 -18.90 -3.41 29.84
CA ALA A 235 -20.09 -4.19 30.21
C ALA A 235 -19.82 -5.70 30.35
N MET A 236 -18.88 -6.25 29.57
CA MET A 236 -18.45 -7.65 29.67
C MET A 236 -17.49 -7.92 30.85
N ILE A 237 -16.81 -6.90 31.35
CA ILE A 237 -15.96 -6.98 32.55
C ILE A 237 -16.84 -6.83 33.80
N ASP A 238 -17.80 -5.91 33.78
CA ASP A 238 -18.70 -5.66 34.91
C ASP A 238 -19.68 -6.82 35.15
N THR A 239 -20.09 -7.55 34.11
CA THR A 239 -20.91 -8.77 34.24
C THR A 239 -20.15 -9.99 34.77
N ARG A 240 -18.82 -9.90 34.95
CA ARG A 240 -17.98 -10.95 35.53
C ARG A 240 -17.54 -10.67 36.97
N ALA A 241 -17.90 -9.52 37.53
CA ALA A 241 -17.76 -9.30 38.95
C ALA A 241 -18.85 -10.09 39.69
N PRO A 242 -18.51 -11.03 40.58
CA PRO A 242 -19.52 -11.62 41.45
C PRO A 242 -20.12 -10.50 42.30
N SER A 243 -21.44 -10.37 42.25
CA SER A 243 -22.20 -9.57 43.21
C SER A 243 -21.81 -10.03 44.61
N ILE A 244 -21.23 -9.11 45.39
CA ILE A 244 -21.16 -9.21 46.85
C ILE A 244 -22.58 -9.04 47.39
#